data_AF-A0A7R9U6I0-F1
#
_entry.id   AF-A0A7R9U6I0-F1
#
_cell.length_a   1.000
_cell.length_b   1.000
_cell.length_c   1.000
_cell.angle_alpha   90.00
_cell.angle_beta   90.00
_cell.angle_gamma   90.00
#
_symmetry.space_group_name_H-M   'P 1'
#
loop_
_entity.id
_entity.type
_entity.pdbx_description
1 polymer ?
#
loop_
_entity_poly.entity_id
_entity_poly.type
_entity_poly.pdbx_seq_one_letter_code
_entity_poly.pdbx_strand_id
1 'polypeptide(L)'
;VTTSLDRFMQKLAKDHEEIVNTCFVTHNSRSDIILGLLSHVGRLDHGPRGGIQPFQGGLILTGSPPGNKPADFVADYIRNANIPILNVGASTSKVLAAIKEYTPKLSSSDGSRTDNVISQYAPHIDAASLIGLAESVKDEAV
;
A
#
# COMPACT_ATOMS: atom_id res chain seq x y z
N VAL A 1 7.20 -5.86 6.00
CA VAL A 1 6.88 -7.22 6.49
C VAL A 1 6.82 -7.18 8.01
N THR A 2 5.70 -7.58 8.62
CA THR A 2 5.54 -7.66 10.08
C THR A 2 5.36 -9.11 10.48
N THR A 3 6.05 -9.54 11.54
CA THR A 3 5.99 -10.94 12.03
C THR A 3 5.03 -11.10 13.20
N SER A 4 4.81 -10.05 14.00
CA SER A 4 3.98 -10.04 15.22
C SER A 4 2.73 -9.17 15.07
N LEU A 5 1.63 -9.58 15.72
CA LEU A 5 0.40 -8.80 15.82
C LEU A 5 0.62 -7.43 16.47
N ASP A 6 1.37 -7.34 17.57
CA ASP A 6 1.57 -6.07 18.30
C ASP A 6 2.21 -5.00 17.42
N ARG A 7 3.28 -5.35 16.71
CA ARG A 7 3.93 -4.46 15.75
C ARG A 7 3.01 -4.05 14.60
N PHE A 8 2.11 -4.95 14.18
CA PHE A 8 1.12 -4.65 13.16
C PHE A 8 0.09 -3.64 13.67
N MET A 9 -0.47 -3.85 14.87
CA MET A 9 -1.42 -2.92 15.49
C MET A 9 -0.78 -1.55 15.77
N GLN A 10 0.48 -1.52 16.20
CA GLN A 10 1.24 -0.28 16.35
C GLN A 10 1.41 0.46 15.01
N LYS A 11 1.62 -0.26 13.89
CA LYS A 11 1.68 0.36 12.56
C LYS A 11 0.32 0.96 12.19
N LEU A 12 -0.77 0.20 12.38
CA LEU A 12 -2.13 0.69 12.10
C LEU A 12 -2.49 1.94 12.93
N ALA A 13 -1.95 2.07 14.14
CA ALA A 13 -2.22 3.19 15.02
C ALA A 13 -1.40 4.47 14.72
N LYS A 14 -0.25 4.36 14.04
CA LYS A 14 0.68 5.49 13.86
C LYS A 14 0.41 6.32 12.60
N ASP A 15 0.08 5.65 11.49
CA ASP A 15 0.19 6.29 10.17
C ASP A 15 -1.15 6.31 9.42
N HIS A 16 -2.18 6.89 10.04
CA HIS A 16 -3.56 6.83 9.55
C HIS A 16 -3.71 7.08 8.03
N GLU A 17 -3.13 8.17 7.51
CA GLU A 17 -3.23 8.54 6.10
C GLU A 17 -2.58 7.52 5.16
N GLU A 18 -1.43 6.95 5.53
CA GLU A 18 -0.76 5.89 4.76
C GLU A 18 -1.61 4.61 4.77
N ILE A 19 -2.20 4.28 5.92
CA ILE A 19 -2.94 3.03 6.12
C ILE A 19 -4.24 3.01 5.32
N VAL A 20 -4.96 4.13 5.22
CA VAL A 20 -6.26 4.21 4.53
C VAL A 20 -6.19 3.69 3.09
N ASN A 21 -5.09 3.95 2.38
CA ASN A 21 -4.92 3.56 0.97
C ASN A 21 -4.02 2.33 0.77
N THR A 22 -3.63 1.65 1.85
CA THR A 22 -2.68 0.54 1.77
C THR A 22 -3.37 -0.78 1.47
N CYS A 23 -2.87 -1.50 0.45
CA CYS A 23 -3.20 -2.90 0.24
C CYS A 23 -2.27 -3.79 1.09
N PHE A 24 -2.85 -4.53 2.05
CA PHE A 24 -2.13 -5.45 2.91
C PHE A 24 -2.02 -6.83 2.28
N VAL A 25 -0.89 -7.49 2.48
CA VAL A 25 -0.67 -8.87 2.03
C VAL A 25 -0.31 -9.72 3.25
N THR A 26 -1.05 -10.81 3.48
CA THR A 26 -0.76 -11.74 4.58
C THR A 26 -1.00 -13.19 4.16
N HIS A 27 -0.45 -14.13 4.92
CA HIS A 27 -0.75 -15.54 4.77
C HIS A 27 -2.12 -15.85 5.39
N ASN A 28 -2.92 -16.70 4.76
CA ASN A 28 -4.29 -17.04 5.15
C ASN A 28 -4.40 -17.67 6.56
N SER A 29 -3.33 -18.30 7.05
CA SER A 29 -3.24 -18.86 8.40
C SER A 29 -3.03 -17.83 9.50
N ARG A 30 -2.74 -16.57 9.15
CA ARG A 30 -2.54 -15.47 10.11
C ARG A 30 -3.87 -14.85 10.50
N SER A 31 -4.71 -15.65 11.16
CA SER A 31 -6.01 -15.21 11.68
C SER A 31 -5.90 -13.99 12.57
N ASP A 32 -4.82 -13.89 13.35
CA ASP A 32 -4.49 -12.75 14.20
C ASP A 32 -4.39 -11.44 13.40
N ILE A 33 -3.63 -11.44 12.32
CA ILE A 33 -3.42 -10.26 11.46
C ILE A 33 -4.69 -9.92 10.69
N ILE A 34 -5.38 -10.94 10.18
CA ILE A 34 -6.64 -10.75 9.42
C ILE A 34 -7.67 -10.08 10.31
N LEU A 35 -7.94 -10.64 11.50
CA LEU A 35 -8.93 -10.10 12.43
C LEU A 35 -8.50 -8.75 12.99
N GLY A 36 -7.21 -8.56 13.27
CA GLY A 36 -6.67 -7.27 13.71
C GLY A 36 -6.94 -6.16 12.70
N LEU A 37 -6.71 -6.42 11.40
CA LEU A 37 -7.01 -5.48 10.33
C LEU A 37 -8.51 -5.21 10.22
N LEU A 38 -9.34 -6.26 10.16
CA LEU A 38 -10.79 -6.11 10.02
C LEU A 38 -11.42 -5.35 11.21
N SER A 39 -10.93 -5.60 12.43
CA SER A 39 -11.36 -4.86 13.62
C SER A 39 -10.95 -3.39 13.54
N HIS A 40 -9.75 -3.10 13.05
CA HIS A 40 -9.29 -1.72 12.86
C HIS A 40 -10.13 -0.99 11.83
N VAL A 41 -10.36 -1.60 10.66
CA VAL A 41 -11.21 -1.01 9.60
C VAL A 41 -12.63 -0.79 10.10
N GLY A 42 -13.25 -1.77 10.77
CA GLY A 42 -14.59 -1.60 11.32
C GLY A 42 -14.72 -0.42 12.28
N ARG A 43 -13.65 -0.10 13.03
CA ARG A 43 -13.60 1.10 13.88
C ARG A 43 -13.45 2.40 13.10
N LEU A 44 -12.77 2.38 11.96
CA LEU A 44 -12.67 3.56 11.09
C LEU A 44 -14.03 3.88 10.47
N ASP A 45 -14.74 2.85 9.99
CA ASP A 45 -16.04 3.02 9.33
C ASP A 45 -17.18 3.44 10.30
N HIS A 46 -17.10 3.05 11.58
CA HIS A 46 -18.17 3.28 12.58
C HIS A 46 -17.73 4.19 13.75
N GLY A 47 -16.59 4.85 13.65
CA GLY A 47 -16.01 5.63 14.73
C GLY A 47 -16.81 6.90 15.07
N PRO A 48 -16.81 7.36 16.35
CA PRO A 48 -17.55 8.55 16.80
C PRO A 48 -17.00 9.88 16.23
N ARG A 49 -15.96 9.83 15.38
CA ARG A 49 -15.37 10.97 14.69
C ARG A 49 -15.70 10.85 13.22
N GLY A 50 -16.88 11.33 12.82
CA GLY A 50 -17.37 11.36 11.44
C GLY A 50 -16.56 12.23 10.46
N GLY A 51 -15.25 12.35 10.67
CA GLY A 51 -14.29 13.03 9.79
C GLY A 51 -13.03 12.19 9.50
N ILE A 52 -12.98 10.93 9.94
CA ILE A 52 -11.91 10.02 9.58
C ILE A 52 -12.24 9.36 8.24
N GLN A 53 -11.34 9.48 7.26
CA GLN A 53 -11.53 8.91 5.94
C GLN A 53 -11.72 7.38 6.04
N PRO A 54 -12.77 6.80 5.42
CA PRO A 54 -13.00 5.36 5.46
C PRO A 54 -11.83 4.63 4.80
N PHE A 55 -11.57 3.40 5.22
CA PHE A 55 -10.49 2.61 4.64
C PHE A 55 -10.76 2.31 3.16
N GLN A 56 -9.84 2.68 2.27
CA GLN A 56 -9.96 2.52 0.81
C GLN A 56 -9.00 1.47 0.24
N GLY A 57 -8.17 0.86 1.10
CA GLY A 57 -7.23 -0.18 0.74
C GLY A 57 -7.90 -1.54 0.54
N GLY A 58 -7.11 -2.61 0.70
CA GLY A 58 -7.61 -3.97 0.56
C GLY A 58 -6.72 -5.00 1.25
N LEU A 59 -7.15 -6.26 1.21
CA LEU A 59 -6.42 -7.38 1.79
C LEU A 59 -6.22 -8.50 0.77
N ILE A 60 -4.98 -8.87 0.53
CA ILE A 60 -4.59 -10.03 -0.27
C ILE A 60 -4.21 -11.17 0.65
N LEU A 61 -4.97 -12.25 0.56
CA LEU A 61 -4.72 -13.50 1.26
C LEU A 61 -3.90 -14.43 0.37
N THR A 62 -2.76 -14.83 0.91
CA THR A 62 -1.79 -15.73 0.28
C THR A 62 -1.77 -17.06 1.00
N GLY A 63 -1.25 -18.10 0.36
CA GLY A 63 -1.19 -19.44 0.92
C GLY A 63 -1.15 -20.48 -0.18
N SER A 64 -0.32 -21.50 0.02
CA SER A 64 -0.17 -22.63 -0.89
C SER A 64 -0.44 -23.92 -0.10
N PRO A 65 -1.00 -24.99 -0.70
CA PRO A 65 -1.46 -25.10 -2.09
C PRO A 65 -2.72 -24.27 -2.39
N PRO A 66 -3.07 -24.08 -3.68
CA PRO A 66 -4.34 -23.46 -4.08
C PRO A 66 -5.52 -24.17 -3.38
N GLY A 67 -6.41 -23.39 -2.77
CA GLY A 67 -7.52 -23.93 -1.96
C GLY A 67 -7.26 -23.92 -0.45
N ASN A 68 -6.07 -23.52 -0.01
CA ASN A 68 -5.82 -23.22 1.39
C ASN A 68 -6.67 -21.99 1.78
N LYS A 69 -7.59 -22.18 2.73
CA LYS A 69 -8.57 -21.18 3.15
C LYS A 69 -8.23 -20.66 4.55
N PRO A 70 -8.62 -19.42 4.89
CA PRO A 70 -8.68 -18.99 6.27
C PRO A 70 -9.51 -19.99 7.10
N ALA A 71 -9.22 -20.08 8.40
CA ALA A 71 -10.03 -20.87 9.31
C ALA A 71 -11.51 -20.43 9.24
N ASP A 72 -12.45 -21.36 9.41
CA ASP A 72 -13.87 -21.12 9.17
C ASP A 72 -14.41 -19.92 9.95
N PHE A 73 -14.00 -19.77 11.22
CA PHE A 73 -14.41 -18.62 12.04
C PHE A 73 -13.95 -17.28 11.45
N VAL A 74 -12.80 -17.23 10.76
CA VAL A 74 -12.29 -16.03 10.08
C VAL A 74 -13.05 -15.76 8.79
N ALA A 75 -13.52 -16.81 8.11
CA ALA A 75 -14.28 -16.67 6.87
C ALA A 75 -15.58 -15.87 7.08
N ASP A 76 -16.21 -15.97 8.25
CA ASP A 76 -17.39 -15.17 8.60
C ASP A 76 -17.07 -13.68 8.68
N TYR A 77 -15.95 -13.31 9.32
CA TYR A 77 -15.50 -11.92 9.37
C TYR A 77 -15.12 -11.39 7.99
N ILE A 78 -14.47 -12.22 7.16
CA ILE A 78 -14.12 -11.85 5.77
C ILE A 78 -15.38 -11.61 4.94
N ARG A 79 -16.40 -12.47 5.05
CA ARG A 79 -17.67 -12.31 4.30
C ARG A 79 -18.42 -11.04 4.66
N ASN A 80 -18.34 -10.62 5.92
CA ASN A 80 -19.01 -9.43 6.42
C ASN A 80 -18.12 -8.17 6.39
N ALA A 81 -16.91 -8.27 5.83
CA ALA A 81 -15.99 -7.15 5.77
C ALA A 81 -16.40 -6.16 4.67
N ASN A 82 -16.30 -4.87 4.96
CA ASN A 82 -16.59 -3.79 4.00
C ASN A 82 -15.39 -3.42 3.11
N ILE A 83 -14.41 -4.31 2.96
CA ILE A 83 -13.19 -4.06 2.17
C ILE A 83 -12.99 -5.13 1.10
N PRO A 84 -12.32 -4.80 -0.01
CA PRO A 84 -11.96 -5.80 -1.00
C PRO A 84 -10.94 -6.79 -0.44
N ILE A 85 -11.29 -8.08 -0.46
CA ILE A 85 -10.42 -9.18 -0.02
C ILE A 85 -10.24 -10.17 -1.17
N LEU A 86 -8.99 -10.43 -1.56
CA LEU A 86 -8.62 -11.33 -2.65
C LEU A 86 -7.81 -12.52 -2.13
N ASN A 87 -8.29 -13.74 -2.32
CA ASN A 87 -7.53 -14.96 -2.03
C ASN A 87 -6.88 -15.52 -3.30
N VAL A 88 -5.55 -15.58 -3.33
CA VAL A 88 -4.76 -15.83 -4.56
C VAL A 88 -4.27 -17.28 -4.68
N GLY A 89 -4.31 -18.08 -3.60
CA GLY A 89 -3.87 -19.48 -3.66
C GLY A 89 -2.41 -19.69 -4.09
N ALA A 90 -1.55 -18.69 -3.84
CA ALA A 90 -0.12 -18.72 -4.14
C ALA A 90 0.70 -18.32 -2.90
N SER A 91 1.98 -18.70 -2.86
CA SER A 91 2.87 -18.30 -1.76
C SER A 91 2.99 -16.78 -1.69
N THR A 92 3.20 -16.25 -0.48
CA THR A 92 3.38 -14.81 -0.25
C THR A 92 4.52 -14.25 -1.10
N SER A 93 5.62 -15.00 -1.25
CA SER A 93 6.76 -14.60 -2.09
C SER A 93 6.39 -14.43 -3.56
N LYS A 94 5.62 -15.37 -4.13
CA LYS A 94 5.18 -15.31 -5.53
C LYS A 94 4.21 -14.16 -5.76
N VAL A 95 3.28 -13.94 -4.83
CA VAL A 95 2.33 -12.83 -4.89
C VAL A 95 3.04 -11.48 -4.81
N LEU A 96 3.98 -11.32 -3.87
CA LEU A 96 4.77 -10.08 -3.77
C LEU A 96 5.65 -9.85 -5.01
N ALA A 97 6.21 -10.91 -5.60
CA ALA A 97 6.95 -10.80 -6.85
C ALA A 97 6.04 -10.34 -8.00
N ALA A 98 4.86 -10.95 -8.15
CA ALA A 98 3.88 -10.57 -9.15
C ALA A 98 3.39 -9.12 -8.96
N ILE A 99 3.05 -8.71 -7.73
CA ILE A 99 2.69 -7.32 -7.44
C ILE A 99 3.84 -6.39 -7.84
N LYS A 100 5.09 -6.72 -7.49
CA LYS A 100 6.26 -5.91 -7.85
C LYS A 100 6.49 -5.81 -9.37
N GLU A 101 6.20 -6.88 -10.10
CA GLU A 101 6.35 -6.99 -11.56
C GLU A 101 5.25 -6.22 -12.30
N TYR A 102 4.00 -6.38 -11.88
CA TYR A 102 2.84 -5.78 -12.52
C TYR A 102 2.49 -4.38 -12.02
N THR A 103 3.00 -3.96 -10.85
CA THR A 103 2.90 -2.56 -10.44
C THR A 103 3.78 -1.74 -11.38
N PRO A 104 3.21 -0.85 -12.21
CA PRO A 104 3.99 0.02 -13.07
C PRO A 104 4.87 0.90 -12.18
N LYS A 105 6.13 0.51 -12.05
CA LYS A 105 7.13 1.41 -11.50
C LYS A 105 7.34 2.48 -12.56
N LEU A 106 7.35 3.75 -12.16
CA LEU A 106 8.19 4.72 -12.85
C LEU A 106 9.62 4.22 -12.68
N SER A 107 10.01 3.33 -13.59
CA SER A 107 11.35 2.81 -13.66
C SER A 107 12.20 3.91 -14.28
N SER A 108 13.36 4.20 -13.70
CA SER A 108 14.35 5.08 -14.35
C SER A 108 14.81 4.53 -15.70
N SER A 109 14.53 3.27 -16.01
CA SER A 109 14.75 2.65 -17.32
C SER A 109 13.51 2.62 -18.23
N ASP A 110 12.33 3.02 -17.76
CA ASP A 110 11.12 3.14 -18.59
C ASP A 110 11.12 4.53 -19.25
N GLY A 111 11.93 4.64 -20.31
CA GLY A 111 12.12 5.86 -21.07
C GLY A 111 10.80 6.43 -21.60
N SER A 112 9.87 5.56 -22.04
CA SER A 112 8.60 6.00 -22.62
C SER A 112 7.71 6.79 -21.63
N ARG A 113 7.64 6.34 -20.38
CA ARG A 113 6.86 7.02 -19.34
C ARG A 113 7.59 8.24 -18.80
N THR A 114 8.91 8.15 -18.67
CA THR A 114 9.75 9.27 -18.27
C THR A 114 9.65 10.41 -19.29
N ASP A 115 9.72 10.10 -20.58
CA ASP A 115 9.60 11.07 -21.68
C ASP A 115 8.21 11.72 -21.75
N ASN A 116 7.15 10.95 -21.45
CA ASN A 116 5.79 11.48 -21.35
C ASN A 116 5.63 12.46 -20.18
N VAL A 117 6.18 12.12 -19.01
CA VAL A 117 6.20 13.01 -17.84
C VAL A 117 7.03 14.26 -18.16
N ILE A 118 8.23 14.11 -18.72
CA ILE A 118 9.08 15.23 -19.14
C ILE A 118 8.32 16.13 -20.12
N SER A 119 7.71 15.57 -21.16
CA SER A 119 6.98 16.34 -22.18
C SER A 119 5.78 17.10 -21.61
N GLN A 120 5.13 16.55 -20.59
CA GLN A 120 3.98 17.19 -19.93
C GLN A 120 4.40 18.37 -19.05
N TYR A 121 5.53 18.27 -18.34
CA TYR A 121 5.96 19.29 -17.39
C TYR A 121 6.99 20.28 -17.95
N ALA A 122 7.80 19.90 -18.95
CA ALA A 122 8.87 20.74 -19.50
C ALA A 122 8.40 22.13 -19.98
N PRO A 123 7.22 22.30 -20.63
CA PRO A 123 6.74 23.63 -21.02
C PRO A 123 6.39 24.54 -19.83
N HIS A 124 6.23 23.96 -18.65
CA HIS A 124 5.83 24.66 -17.42
C HIS A 124 6.97 24.81 -16.41
N ILE A 125 8.17 24.31 -16.74
CA ILE A 125 9.38 24.45 -15.94
C ILE A 125 10.27 25.50 -16.60
N ASP A 126 10.49 26.63 -15.93
CA ASP A 126 11.52 27.58 -16.34
C ASP A 126 12.90 27.06 -15.91
N ALA A 127 13.49 26.24 -16.78
CA ALA A 127 14.80 25.66 -16.55
C ALA A 127 15.91 26.73 -16.47
N ALA A 128 15.74 27.89 -17.11
CA ALA A 128 16.73 28.97 -17.05
C ALA A 128 16.81 29.58 -15.64
N SER A 129 15.65 29.79 -15.00
CA SER A 129 15.58 30.23 -13.61
C SER A 129 16.17 29.23 -12.62
N LEU A 130 16.04 27.92 -12.87
CA LEU A 130 16.60 26.88 -12.01
C LEU A 130 18.12 26.72 -12.14
N ILE A 131 18.67 26.89 -13.35
CA ILE A 131 20.12 26.82 -13.59
C ILE A 131 20.82 28.04 -13.00
N GLY A 132 20.25 29.24 -13.18
CA GLY A 132 20.80 30.46 -12.59
C GLY A 132 20.83 30.42 -11.06
N LEU A 133 19.85 29.78 -10.41
CA LEU A 133 19.85 29.55 -8.96
C LEU A 133 20.94 28.57 -8.51
N ALA A 134 21.21 27.53 -9.30
CA ALA A 134 22.24 26.54 -8.97
C ALA A 134 23.67 27.11 -9.12
N GLU A 135 23.86 28.08 -10.01
CA GLU A 135 25.11 28.81 -10.19
C GLU A 135 25.31 29.85 -9.09
N SER A 136 24.28 30.61 -8.71
CA SER A 136 24.38 31.58 -7.61
C SER A 136 24.68 30.93 -6.26
N VAL A 137 24.16 29.73 -6.01
CA VAL A 137 24.43 28.96 -4.77
C VAL A 137 25.86 28.40 -4.74
N LYS A 138 26.52 28.22 -5.88
CA LYS A 138 27.94 27.81 -5.92
C LYS A 138 28.90 28.96 -5.63
N ASP A 139 28.54 30.19 -6.00
CA ASP A 139 29.35 31.38 -5.73
C ASP A 139 29.26 31.85 -4.27
N GLU A 140 28.20 31.51 -3.54
CA GLU A 140 28.07 31.80 -2.10
C GLU A 140 28.74 30.77 -1.18
N ALA A 141 29.22 29.65 -1.73
CA ALA A 141 29.82 28.54 -0.97
C ALA A 141 31.38 28.52 -1.03
N VAL A 142 32.01 29.58 -1.53
CA VAL A 142 33.48 29.77 -1.60
C VAL A 142 33.94 30.86 -0.63
#